data_AF-A0A8H6PZI5-F1
#
_entry.id   AF-A0A8H6PZI5-F1
#
_cell.length_a   1.000
_cell.length_b   1.000
_cell.length_c   1.000
_cell.angle_alpha   90.00
_cell.angle_beta   90.00
_cell.angle_gamma   90.00
#
_symmetry.space_group_name_H-M   'P 1'
#
loop_
_entity.id
_entity.type
_entity.pdbx_description
1 polymer ?
#
loop_
_entity_poly.entity_id
_entity_poly.type
_entity_poly.pdbx_seq_one_letter_code
_entity_poly.pdbx_strand_id
1 'polypeptide(L)'
;MAGQGTPVLDRFLAGIADLVKERDGAKLQDFLQIEPPLSDVYRQMVDELRQQYPSGSPKEANLLRRCEEVVPRTKGASSWTAFPTFLKLYFGFLRDVNVDNLLETYNLLKGLLNQCVIALGDSQMGVIVLPTVLYLSKVLAKLAMGLDRRPELIALLLRQEGSLNQEESVEKVTLVERSANVVREAFIKCLTDRSGTPGIHGKPEGKRVGIYLMANLCLKLLFQCGKLRNAEQMFASISAQSPPLKYFPASQRVTYLYYLGRYLFSNNLFYPAQIALQAAYDQCHRQAVSQKRMILTYLIPCNIIMGRFPSLQLLQKPECEGLAERFIPICQLIVRGDYIAFREHLAVDSPTTEWYAKRGILLPLRNRCEILVWRSLARKVFIHAGFHGDPQGQSQRGPPPYLYLSKLQTAVRWLQSQHNQASLGAIGVIQPSRAQDAKAGSNSAGSQIIFKILDPDFTGVSGVDASELESAATLLSKYGDYLAPDGYFDALGQWQDNPTGALVDGEIDTDYSQFELDPYAHRLEQGQEKPTPMMRELESILASLLTQGLMRGYLTHRNPRLAIPGARLRGALPTGFPNVWQTISAREGEDDTVPGWVQPPSPMASQFAAAAAGGGGRVVNLSGARPVGVQ
;
A
#
# COMPACT_ATOMS: atom_id res chain seq x y z
N MET A 1 -0.28 49.84 -35.44
CA MET A 1 0.66 49.26 -36.41
C MET A 1 0.13 47.88 -36.80
N ALA A 2 -0.57 47.80 -37.94
CA ALA A 2 -1.22 46.59 -38.43
C ALA A 2 -0.34 45.92 -39.50
N GLY A 3 -0.25 44.59 -39.44
CA GLY A 3 0.02 43.73 -40.59
C GLY A 3 1.47 43.51 -41.00
N GLN A 4 2.18 42.62 -40.30
CA GLN A 4 3.26 41.84 -40.91
C GLN A 4 3.12 40.37 -40.51
N GLY A 5 2.31 39.62 -41.28
CA GLY A 5 2.57 38.23 -41.71
C GLY A 5 2.20 37.01 -40.85
N THR A 6 1.31 37.08 -39.85
CA THR A 6 0.78 35.86 -39.17
C THR A 6 -0.75 35.74 -39.18
N PRO A 7 -1.42 35.64 -40.34
CA PRO A 7 -2.88 35.61 -40.43
C PRO A 7 -3.52 34.43 -39.68
N VAL A 8 -2.85 33.27 -39.64
CA VAL A 8 -3.39 32.10 -38.94
C VAL A 8 -3.28 32.28 -37.42
N LEU A 9 -2.13 32.77 -36.92
CA LEU A 9 -1.95 33.07 -35.50
C LEU A 9 -2.93 34.14 -34.99
N ASP A 10 -3.18 35.19 -35.78
CA ASP A 10 -4.13 36.25 -35.43
C ASP A 10 -5.55 35.71 -35.26
N ARG A 11 -6.01 34.88 -36.21
CA ARG A 11 -7.32 34.24 -36.15
C ARG A 11 -7.43 33.28 -34.96
N PHE A 12 -6.34 32.58 -34.65
CA PHE A 12 -6.29 31.65 -33.52
C PHE A 12 -6.36 32.37 -32.17
N LEU A 13 -5.59 33.45 -31.99
CA LEU A 13 -5.64 34.29 -30.78
C LEU A 13 -7.00 34.94 -30.58
N ALA A 14 -7.63 35.43 -31.66
CA ALA A 14 -8.99 35.98 -31.61
C ALA A 14 -10.02 34.93 -31.16
N GLY A 15 -9.94 33.71 -31.70
CA GLY A 15 -10.80 32.60 -31.27
C GLY A 15 -10.62 32.23 -29.80
N ILE A 16 -9.38 32.22 -29.29
CA ILE A 16 -9.12 32.02 -27.86
C ILE A 16 -9.72 33.16 -27.03
N ALA A 17 -9.59 34.41 -27.46
CA ALA A 17 -10.12 35.56 -26.74
C ALA A 17 -11.66 35.48 -26.63
N ASP A 18 -12.34 35.08 -27.70
CA ASP A 18 -13.79 34.87 -27.70
C ASP A 18 -14.20 33.75 -26.73
N LEU A 19 -13.48 32.61 -26.76
CA LEU A 19 -13.75 31.49 -25.84
C LEU A 19 -13.51 31.84 -24.36
N VAL A 20 -12.47 32.62 -24.07
CA VAL A 20 -12.18 33.12 -22.72
C VAL A 20 -13.27 34.09 -22.26
N LYS A 21 -13.78 34.94 -23.16
CA LYS A 21 -14.88 35.86 -22.89
C LYS A 21 -16.20 35.12 -22.64
N GLU A 22 -16.48 34.06 -23.40
CA GLU A 22 -17.65 33.18 -23.24
C GLU A 22 -17.51 32.21 -22.04
N ARG A 23 -16.30 32.11 -21.46
CA ARG A 23 -15.96 31.18 -20.36
C ARG A 23 -16.15 29.69 -20.73
N ASP A 24 -16.00 29.35 -22.02
CA ASP A 24 -16.14 27.98 -22.51
C ASP A 24 -14.81 27.21 -22.42
N GLY A 25 -14.56 26.62 -21.24
CA GLY A 25 -13.33 25.87 -20.99
C GLY A 25 -13.20 24.57 -21.79
N ALA A 26 -14.31 23.96 -22.23
CA ALA A 26 -14.28 22.72 -22.99
C ALA A 26 -13.78 22.98 -24.41
N LYS A 27 -14.38 23.96 -25.10
CA LYS A 27 -13.90 24.37 -26.43
C LYS A 27 -12.49 24.96 -26.40
N LEU A 28 -12.13 25.65 -25.32
CA LEU A 28 -10.76 26.13 -25.16
C LEU A 28 -9.74 24.97 -25.15
N GLN A 29 -10.04 23.86 -24.47
CA GLN A 29 -9.19 22.68 -24.51
C GLN A 29 -9.16 22.03 -25.91
N ASP A 30 -10.28 22.03 -26.62
CA ASP A 30 -10.34 21.52 -28.00
C ASP A 30 -9.57 22.39 -29.00
N PHE A 31 -9.37 23.67 -28.71
CA PHE A 31 -8.48 24.57 -29.46
C PHE A 31 -6.99 24.39 -29.08
N LEU A 32 -6.70 23.97 -27.84
CA LEU A 32 -5.33 23.86 -27.34
C LEU A 32 -4.81 22.41 -27.39
N GLN A 33 -4.81 21.82 -28.59
CA GLN A 33 -4.40 20.43 -28.82
C GLN A 33 -2.88 20.30 -29.02
N ILE A 34 -2.31 19.22 -28.47
CA ILE A 34 -0.88 18.90 -28.61
C ILE A 34 -0.61 17.48 -29.12
N GLU A 35 -1.60 16.57 -29.07
CA GLU A 35 -1.45 15.19 -29.56
C GLU A 35 -1.76 15.12 -31.08
N PRO A 36 -0.90 14.49 -31.89
CA PRO A 36 -1.20 14.21 -33.31
C PRO A 36 -2.37 13.24 -33.50
N PRO A 37 -3.10 13.28 -34.63
CA PRO A 37 -2.87 14.14 -35.80
C PRO A 37 -3.46 15.55 -35.62
N LEU A 38 -2.60 16.56 -35.70
CA LEU A 38 -3.00 17.96 -35.74
C LEU A 38 -3.47 18.32 -37.15
N SER A 39 -4.51 19.15 -37.25
CA SER A 39 -5.01 19.65 -38.54
C SER A 39 -3.98 20.54 -39.24
N ASP A 40 -4.13 20.71 -40.56
CA ASP A 40 -3.17 21.49 -41.37
C ASP A 40 -3.05 22.95 -40.92
N VAL A 41 -4.07 23.49 -40.25
CA VAL A 41 -4.07 24.84 -39.64
C VAL A 41 -2.97 24.97 -38.58
N TYR A 42 -2.74 23.94 -37.75
CA TYR A 42 -1.68 23.97 -36.75
C TYR A 42 -0.28 23.92 -37.40
N ARG A 43 -0.13 23.21 -38.53
CA ARG A 43 1.15 23.17 -39.26
C ARG A 43 1.48 24.54 -39.85
N GLN A 44 0.52 25.19 -40.49
CA GLN A 44 0.67 26.55 -41.01
C GLN A 44 1.01 27.54 -39.89
N MET A 45 0.35 27.43 -38.74
CA MET A 45 0.67 28.25 -37.57
C MET A 45 2.09 28.02 -37.05
N VAL A 46 2.57 26.78 -37.03
CA VAL A 46 3.95 26.45 -36.65
C VAL A 46 4.96 27.07 -37.61
N ASP A 47 4.69 27.06 -38.91
CA ASP A 47 5.55 27.68 -39.92
C ASP A 47 5.59 29.21 -39.77
N GLU A 48 4.45 29.86 -39.53
CA GLU A 48 4.37 31.29 -39.20
C GLU A 48 5.17 31.63 -37.94
N LEU A 49 5.05 30.80 -36.89
CA LEU A 49 5.78 30.98 -35.63
C LEU A 49 7.29 30.84 -35.83
N ARG A 50 7.77 29.86 -36.62
CA ARG A 50 9.19 29.65 -36.91
C ARG A 50 9.81 30.82 -37.69
N GLN A 51 9.08 31.39 -38.63
CA GLN A 51 9.56 32.51 -39.45
C GLN A 51 9.59 33.84 -38.67
N GLN A 52 8.55 34.11 -37.87
CA GLN A 52 8.37 35.42 -37.24
C GLN A 52 8.91 35.52 -35.82
N TYR A 53 8.86 34.41 -35.08
CA TYR A 53 9.24 34.35 -33.67
C TYR A 53 10.20 33.17 -33.42
N PRO A 54 11.48 33.24 -33.89
CA PRO A 54 12.46 32.21 -33.59
C PRO A 54 12.78 32.12 -32.09
N SER A 55 13.17 30.91 -31.63
CA SER A 55 13.52 30.65 -30.23
C SER A 55 14.67 31.54 -29.75
N GLY A 56 14.53 32.12 -28.55
CA GLY A 56 15.55 33.00 -27.94
C GLY A 56 15.64 34.41 -28.55
N SER A 57 14.77 34.77 -29.51
CA SER A 57 14.76 36.11 -30.10
C SER A 57 14.05 37.14 -29.20
N PRO A 58 14.44 38.42 -29.25
CA PRO A 58 13.74 39.50 -28.52
C PRO A 58 12.28 39.67 -28.99
N LYS A 59 11.91 39.12 -30.15
CA LYS A 59 10.54 39.11 -30.67
C LYS A 59 9.60 38.23 -29.85
N GLU A 60 10.09 37.31 -29.04
CA GLU A 60 9.24 36.54 -28.12
C GLU A 60 8.53 37.41 -27.07
N ALA A 61 9.13 38.55 -26.68
CA ALA A 61 8.48 39.52 -25.81
C ALA A 61 7.26 40.15 -26.50
N ASN A 62 7.29 40.31 -27.83
CA ASN A 62 6.14 40.78 -28.59
C ASN A 62 5.05 39.70 -28.71
N LEU A 63 5.42 38.42 -28.79
CA LEU A 63 4.45 37.32 -28.74
C LEU A 63 3.72 37.28 -27.38
N LEU A 64 4.45 37.47 -26.28
CA LEU A 64 3.83 37.56 -24.95
C LEU A 64 2.84 38.73 -24.87
N ARG A 65 3.21 39.92 -25.36
CA ARG A 65 2.30 41.09 -25.42
C ARG A 65 1.02 40.79 -26.19
N ARG A 66 1.11 40.08 -27.33
CA ARG A 66 -0.07 39.62 -28.08
C ARG A 66 -0.94 38.65 -27.28
N CYS A 67 -0.32 37.76 -26.49
CA CYS A 67 -1.05 36.86 -25.60
C CYS A 67 -1.72 37.61 -24.43
N GLU A 68 -1.14 38.71 -23.96
CA GLU A 68 -1.74 39.55 -22.90
C GLU A 68 -3.02 40.25 -23.38
N GLU A 69 -3.14 40.55 -24.67
CA GLU A 69 -4.34 41.16 -25.27
C GLU A 69 -5.55 40.22 -25.30
N VAL A 70 -5.33 38.90 -25.19
CA VAL A 70 -6.37 37.86 -25.17
C VAL A 70 -7.19 37.90 -23.87
N VAL A 71 -6.60 38.39 -22.77
CA VAL A 71 -7.25 38.38 -21.45
C VAL A 71 -8.12 39.62 -21.27
N PRO A 72 -9.42 39.47 -20.91
CA PRO A 72 -10.29 40.61 -20.64
C PRO A 72 -9.76 41.50 -19.49
N ARG A 73 -9.51 42.78 -19.78
CA ARG A 73 -9.13 43.77 -18.76
C ARG A 73 -10.37 44.21 -17.97
N THR A 74 -10.75 43.44 -16.97
CA THR A 74 -11.90 43.76 -16.11
C THR A 74 -11.45 44.66 -14.96
N LYS A 75 -12.09 45.83 -14.77
CA LYS A 75 -11.77 46.75 -13.68
C LYS A 75 -12.03 46.07 -12.32
N GLY A 76 -10.98 45.84 -11.52
CA GLY A 76 -11.07 45.30 -10.16
C GLY A 76 -10.84 43.79 -10.00
N ALA A 77 -10.54 43.05 -11.08
CA ALA A 77 -10.17 41.63 -11.01
C ALA A 77 -8.65 41.44 -10.96
N SER A 78 -8.18 40.33 -10.37
CA SER A 78 -6.78 39.89 -10.47
C SER A 78 -6.38 39.77 -11.94
N SER A 79 -5.22 40.33 -12.30
CA SER A 79 -4.67 40.15 -13.64
C SER A 79 -4.29 38.67 -13.80
N TRP A 80 -4.92 37.98 -14.75
CA TRP A 80 -4.68 36.57 -15.03
C TRP A 80 -3.35 36.37 -15.79
N THR A 81 -2.25 36.91 -15.27
CA THR A 81 -0.92 37.04 -15.93
C THR A 81 -0.26 35.71 -16.28
N ALA A 82 -0.61 34.65 -15.55
CA ALA A 82 -0.13 33.31 -15.81
C ALA A 82 -0.69 32.71 -17.12
N PHE A 83 -1.89 33.11 -17.55
CA PHE A 83 -2.50 32.56 -18.77
C PHE A 83 -1.80 33.03 -20.07
N PRO A 84 -1.48 34.33 -20.26
CA PRO A 84 -0.64 34.78 -21.37
C PRO A 84 0.73 34.10 -21.40
N THR A 85 1.34 33.88 -20.24
CA THR A 85 2.62 33.17 -20.12
C THR A 85 2.48 31.72 -20.55
N PHE A 86 1.39 31.05 -20.16
CA PHE A 86 1.03 29.72 -20.63
C PHE A 86 0.83 29.68 -22.15
N LEU A 87 0.10 30.62 -22.74
CA LEU A 87 -0.11 30.69 -24.20
C LEU A 87 1.21 30.87 -24.95
N LYS A 88 2.11 31.74 -24.46
CA LYS A 88 3.46 31.88 -25.01
C LYS A 88 4.20 30.54 -25.02
N LEU A 89 4.17 29.81 -23.91
CA LEU A 89 4.80 28.49 -23.82
C LEU A 89 4.12 27.44 -24.70
N TYR A 90 2.80 27.52 -24.91
CA TYR A 90 2.07 26.64 -25.81
C TYR A 90 2.54 26.81 -27.25
N PHE A 91 2.68 28.05 -27.72
CA PHE A 91 3.23 28.33 -29.05
C PHE A 91 4.70 27.91 -29.16
N GLY A 92 5.50 28.14 -28.11
CA GLY A 92 6.87 27.63 -28.04
C GLY A 92 6.93 26.10 -28.13
N PHE A 93 6.05 25.40 -27.42
CA PHE A 93 5.93 23.94 -27.51
C PHE A 93 5.60 23.49 -28.93
N LEU A 94 4.57 24.04 -29.58
CA LEU A 94 4.24 23.66 -30.95
C LEU A 94 5.39 23.92 -31.95
N ARG A 95 6.17 24.99 -31.74
CA ARG A 95 7.30 25.37 -32.58
C ARG A 95 8.49 24.41 -32.43
N ASP A 96 8.81 24.05 -31.18
CA ASP A 96 10.08 23.43 -30.76
C ASP A 96 9.95 21.94 -30.41
N VAL A 97 8.76 21.33 -30.50
CA VAL A 97 8.58 19.89 -30.24
C VAL A 97 9.48 19.06 -31.15
N ASN A 98 10.30 18.24 -30.53
CA ASN A 98 11.23 17.35 -31.18
C ASN A 98 10.82 15.89 -30.89
N VAL A 99 10.34 15.19 -31.92
CA VAL A 99 9.88 13.79 -31.80
C VAL A 99 11.05 12.84 -31.55
N ASP A 100 12.27 13.22 -31.96
CA ASP A 100 13.47 12.41 -31.80
C ASP A 100 14.04 12.51 -30.37
N ASN A 101 13.80 13.63 -29.68
CA ASN A 101 14.20 13.84 -28.28
C ASN A 101 12.99 13.92 -27.34
N LEU A 102 12.51 12.75 -26.89
CA LEU A 102 11.35 12.65 -26.01
C LEU A 102 11.54 13.28 -24.62
N LEU A 103 12.78 13.41 -24.12
CA LEU A 103 13.06 14.00 -22.81
C LEU A 103 12.97 15.53 -22.86
N GLU A 104 13.48 16.15 -23.92
CA GLU A 104 13.29 17.57 -24.17
C GLU A 104 11.80 17.89 -24.30
N THR A 105 11.08 17.12 -25.11
CA THR A 105 9.61 17.23 -25.24
C THR A 105 8.92 17.06 -23.89
N TYR A 106 9.38 16.14 -23.04
CA TYR A 106 8.89 15.98 -21.68
C TYR A 106 9.13 17.22 -20.81
N ASN A 107 10.33 17.79 -20.84
CA ASN A 107 10.68 18.98 -20.05
C ASN A 107 9.87 20.22 -20.50
N LEU A 108 9.70 20.40 -21.81
CA LEU A 108 8.87 21.45 -22.39
C LEU A 108 7.40 21.28 -21.96
N LEU A 109 6.85 20.06 -22.07
CA LEU A 109 5.47 19.76 -21.66
C LEU A 109 5.27 19.95 -20.15
N LYS A 110 6.25 19.58 -19.33
CA LYS A 110 6.22 19.81 -17.87
C LYS A 110 6.18 21.30 -17.56
N GLY A 111 7.02 22.11 -18.22
CA GLY A 111 7.04 23.56 -18.07
C GLY A 111 5.72 24.21 -18.48
N LEU A 112 5.16 23.77 -19.61
CA LEU A 112 3.85 24.18 -20.09
C LEU A 112 2.73 23.87 -19.08
N LEU A 113 2.68 22.62 -18.58
CA LEU A 113 1.68 22.22 -17.59
C LEU A 113 1.83 23.01 -16.29
N ASN A 114 3.06 23.24 -15.80
CA ASN A 114 3.30 24.04 -14.59
C ASN A 114 2.68 25.43 -14.71
N GLN A 115 2.91 26.13 -15.84
CA GLN A 115 2.32 27.46 -16.05
C GLN A 115 0.79 27.40 -16.17
N CYS A 116 0.25 26.37 -16.84
CA CYS A 116 -1.20 26.14 -16.91
C CYS A 116 -1.81 25.93 -15.51
N VAL A 117 -1.12 25.19 -14.65
CA VAL A 117 -1.51 24.95 -13.25
C VAL A 117 -1.42 26.24 -12.43
N ILE A 118 -0.44 27.12 -12.67
CA ILE A 118 -0.42 28.48 -12.07
C ILE A 118 -1.64 29.29 -12.51
N ALA A 119 -1.99 29.26 -13.80
CA ALA A 119 -3.19 29.93 -14.31
C ALA A 119 -4.50 29.40 -13.70
N LEU A 120 -4.59 28.10 -13.39
CA LEU A 120 -5.71 27.49 -12.65
C LEU A 120 -5.88 28.06 -11.22
N GLY A 121 -4.82 28.62 -10.65
CA GLY A 121 -4.82 29.22 -9.32
C GLY A 121 -5.75 30.43 -9.19
N ASP A 122 -6.02 31.13 -10.29
CA ASP A 122 -6.89 32.31 -10.29
C ASP A 122 -8.31 31.97 -9.82
N SER A 123 -8.91 32.84 -9.00
CA SER A 123 -10.20 32.59 -8.36
C SER A 123 -11.39 32.77 -9.30
N GLN A 124 -11.27 33.61 -10.34
CA GLN A 124 -12.36 33.98 -11.24
C GLN A 124 -12.28 33.23 -12.57
N MET A 125 -11.09 33.21 -13.18
CA MET A 125 -10.88 32.69 -14.54
C MET A 125 -10.24 31.30 -14.56
N GLY A 126 -9.71 30.83 -13.43
CA GLY A 126 -9.02 29.53 -13.34
C GLY A 126 -9.90 28.33 -13.72
N VAL A 127 -11.22 28.39 -13.50
CA VAL A 127 -12.14 27.29 -13.88
C VAL A 127 -12.10 27.00 -15.39
N ILE A 128 -11.89 28.03 -16.22
CA ILE A 128 -11.91 27.92 -17.69
C ILE A 128 -10.76 27.03 -18.18
N VAL A 129 -9.60 27.07 -17.53
CA VAL A 129 -8.43 26.25 -17.92
C VAL A 129 -8.41 24.87 -17.30
N LEU A 130 -9.36 24.53 -16.42
CA LEU A 130 -9.40 23.22 -15.77
C LEU A 130 -9.42 22.05 -16.78
N PRO A 131 -10.25 22.06 -17.85
CA PRO A 131 -10.21 21.03 -18.88
C PRO A 131 -8.85 20.94 -19.57
N THR A 132 -8.21 22.08 -19.87
CA THR A 132 -6.87 22.13 -20.46
C THR A 132 -5.81 21.53 -19.54
N VAL A 133 -5.82 21.88 -18.25
CA VAL A 133 -4.91 21.29 -17.24
C VAL A 133 -5.11 19.77 -17.17
N LEU A 134 -6.36 19.29 -17.19
CA LEU A 134 -6.66 17.84 -17.20
C LEU A 134 -6.11 17.15 -18.43
N TYR A 135 -6.28 17.76 -19.60
CA TYR A 135 -5.75 17.25 -20.86
C TYR A 135 -4.22 17.17 -20.82
N LEU A 136 -3.54 18.28 -20.53
CA LEU A 136 -2.08 18.35 -20.46
C LEU A 136 -1.50 17.39 -19.40
N SER A 137 -2.17 17.25 -18.25
CA SER A 137 -1.76 16.30 -17.21
C SER A 137 -1.83 14.85 -17.70
N LYS A 138 -2.87 14.48 -18.48
CA LYS A 138 -2.99 13.14 -19.07
C LYS A 138 -1.88 12.90 -20.10
N VAL A 139 -1.57 13.87 -20.96
CA VAL A 139 -0.51 13.74 -21.96
C VAL A 139 0.85 13.60 -21.27
N LEU A 140 1.15 14.45 -20.27
CA LEU A 140 2.37 14.35 -19.49
C LEU A 140 2.49 12.99 -18.79
N ALA A 141 1.40 12.52 -18.18
CA ALA A 141 1.38 11.22 -17.52
C ALA A 141 1.64 10.05 -18.49
N LYS A 142 1.04 10.07 -19.70
CA LYS A 142 1.30 9.07 -20.74
C LYS A 142 2.78 9.07 -21.16
N LEU A 143 3.34 10.25 -21.41
CA LEU A 143 4.73 10.41 -21.83
C LEU A 143 5.69 9.94 -20.72
N ALA A 144 5.46 10.36 -19.48
CA ALA A 144 6.25 9.96 -18.31
C ALA A 144 6.24 8.43 -18.11
N MET A 145 5.05 7.80 -18.13
CA MET A 145 4.92 6.34 -18.03
C MET A 145 5.55 5.60 -19.23
N GLY A 146 5.54 6.20 -20.42
CA GLY A 146 6.17 5.66 -21.62
C GLY A 146 7.69 5.66 -21.53
N LEU A 147 8.27 6.76 -21.04
CA LEU A 147 9.72 6.90 -20.81
C LEU A 147 10.22 5.97 -19.69
N ASP A 148 9.46 5.84 -18.60
CA ASP A 148 9.77 4.97 -17.46
C ASP A 148 9.87 3.49 -17.85
N ARG A 149 9.07 3.04 -18.83
CA ARG A 149 9.15 1.68 -19.37
C ARG A 149 10.38 1.42 -20.24
N ARG A 150 11.18 2.44 -20.56
CA ARG A 150 12.38 2.36 -21.41
C ARG A 150 13.60 2.94 -20.66
N PRO A 151 14.11 2.23 -19.64
CA PRO A 151 15.18 2.72 -18.78
C PRO A 151 16.49 3.00 -19.55
N GLU A 152 16.72 2.32 -20.68
CA GLU A 152 17.89 2.52 -21.55
C GLU A 152 17.96 3.95 -22.12
N LEU A 153 16.82 4.53 -22.50
CA LEU A 153 16.76 5.91 -22.99
C LEU A 153 17.07 6.90 -21.85
N ILE A 154 16.57 6.65 -20.65
CA ILE A 154 16.84 7.50 -19.48
C ILE A 154 18.32 7.44 -19.11
N ALA A 155 18.94 6.25 -19.11
CA ALA A 155 20.36 6.08 -18.79
C ALA A 155 21.28 6.75 -19.82
N LEU A 156 20.96 6.63 -21.12
CA LEU A 156 21.73 7.26 -22.21
C LEU A 156 21.61 8.79 -22.15
N LEU A 157 20.44 9.31 -21.81
CA LEU A 157 20.17 10.75 -21.70
C LEU A 157 20.76 11.38 -20.43
N LEU A 158 20.74 10.69 -19.29
CA LEU A 158 21.44 11.12 -18.06
C LEU A 158 22.97 11.20 -18.28
N ARG A 159 23.50 10.35 -19.16
CA ARG A 159 24.90 10.38 -19.59
C ARG A 159 25.22 11.58 -20.48
N GLN A 160 24.22 12.08 -21.21
CA GLN A 160 24.33 13.20 -22.15
C GLN A 160 24.18 14.57 -21.47
N GLU A 161 23.41 14.67 -20.37
CA GLU A 161 23.25 15.89 -19.55
C GLU A 161 24.44 16.18 -18.60
N GLY A 162 25.53 15.40 -18.64
CA GLY A 162 26.77 15.72 -17.91
C GLY A 162 26.68 15.71 -16.38
N SER A 163 25.64 15.12 -15.79
CA SER A 163 25.38 15.16 -14.34
C SER A 163 26.10 14.03 -13.58
N LEU A 164 27.43 13.90 -13.77
CA LEU A 164 28.27 12.92 -13.07
C LEU A 164 28.74 13.37 -11.68
N ASN A 165 28.42 14.59 -11.23
CA ASN A 165 29.03 15.17 -10.01
C ASN A 165 28.03 15.55 -8.89
N GLN A 166 26.84 14.95 -8.82
CA GLN A 166 25.99 15.08 -7.61
C GLN A 166 25.77 13.72 -6.97
N GLU A 167 26.39 13.60 -5.79
CA GLU A 167 26.36 12.57 -4.75
C GLU A 167 25.30 11.47 -4.91
N GLU A 168 25.76 10.22 -4.87
CA GLU A 168 24.98 8.97 -4.94
C GLU A 168 23.99 8.76 -3.78
N SER A 169 23.81 9.71 -2.86
CA SER A 169 23.02 9.57 -1.63
C SER A 169 21.59 10.10 -1.70
N VAL A 170 21.20 10.84 -2.74
CA VAL A 170 19.80 11.32 -2.90
C VAL A 170 19.09 10.45 -3.93
N GLU A 171 18.12 9.65 -3.48
CA GLU A 171 17.23 8.86 -4.32
C GLU A 171 16.71 9.71 -5.49
N LYS A 172 17.23 9.47 -6.71
CA LYS A 172 16.95 10.31 -7.87
C LYS A 172 15.44 10.29 -8.16
N VAL A 173 14.78 11.43 -7.95
CA VAL A 173 13.34 11.62 -8.22
C VAL A 173 13.04 11.24 -9.67
N THR A 174 12.26 10.17 -9.88
CA THR A 174 11.96 9.64 -11.22
C THR A 174 11.14 10.65 -12.03
N LEU A 175 11.15 10.53 -13.36
CA LEU A 175 10.34 11.40 -14.23
C LEU A 175 8.84 11.28 -13.89
N VAL A 176 8.38 10.07 -13.56
CA VAL A 176 6.99 9.80 -13.16
C VAL A 176 6.67 10.49 -11.82
N GLU A 177 7.61 10.50 -10.87
CA GLU A 177 7.44 11.22 -9.61
C GLU A 177 7.42 12.75 -9.80
N ARG A 178 8.30 13.29 -10.65
CA ARG A 178 8.27 14.72 -11.02
C ARG A 178 6.91 15.08 -11.62
N SER A 179 6.37 14.26 -12.51
CA SER A 179 5.04 14.44 -13.09
C SER A 179 3.94 14.35 -12.03
N ALA A 180 4.02 13.40 -11.09
CA ALA A 180 3.07 13.25 -10.01
C ALA A 180 3.01 14.50 -9.12
N ASN A 181 4.15 15.14 -8.85
CA ASN A 181 4.22 16.38 -8.07
C ASN A 181 3.48 17.54 -8.77
N VAL A 182 3.65 17.71 -10.08
CA VAL A 182 2.92 18.73 -10.85
C VAL A 182 1.40 18.49 -10.82
N VAL A 183 0.97 17.24 -11.01
CA VAL A 183 -0.45 16.88 -10.93
C VAL A 183 -0.99 17.03 -9.50
N ARG A 184 -0.15 16.80 -8.48
CA ARG A 184 -0.52 17.04 -7.07
C ARG A 184 -0.78 18.53 -6.81
N GLU A 185 0.02 19.44 -7.37
CA GLU A 185 -0.23 20.89 -7.26
C GLU A 185 -1.57 21.29 -7.89
N ALA A 186 -1.90 20.72 -9.05
CA ALA A 186 -3.20 20.92 -9.70
C ALA A 186 -4.36 20.41 -8.82
N PHE A 187 -4.18 19.22 -8.22
CA PHE A 187 -5.13 18.66 -7.26
C PHE A 187 -5.34 19.58 -6.04
N ILE A 188 -4.25 20.08 -5.43
CA ILE A 188 -4.33 20.99 -4.28
C ILE A 188 -5.09 22.27 -4.63
N LYS A 189 -4.86 22.85 -5.81
CA LYS A 189 -5.58 24.05 -6.29
C LYS A 189 -7.07 23.80 -6.51
N CYS A 190 -7.47 22.60 -6.95
CA CYS A 190 -8.87 22.19 -7.02
C CYS A 190 -9.48 22.01 -5.62
N LEU A 191 -8.71 21.51 -4.66
CA LEU A 191 -9.16 21.21 -3.29
C LEU A 191 -9.35 22.47 -2.44
N THR A 192 -8.40 23.42 -2.51
CA THR A 192 -8.41 24.66 -1.73
C THR A 192 -9.31 25.74 -2.34
N ASP A 193 -9.95 25.45 -3.47
CA ASP A 193 -10.87 26.36 -4.12
C ASP A 193 -12.04 26.71 -3.18
N ARG A 194 -12.31 28.00 -3.03
CA ARG A 194 -13.37 28.53 -2.15
C ARG A 194 -14.70 28.72 -2.86
N SER A 195 -14.79 28.35 -4.14
CA SER A 195 -16.05 28.42 -4.90
C SER A 195 -17.05 27.35 -4.44
N GLY A 196 -18.33 27.72 -4.35
CA GLY A 196 -19.43 26.86 -3.87
C GLY A 196 -19.53 26.72 -2.35
N THR A 197 -20.47 25.89 -1.87
CA THR A 197 -20.63 25.60 -0.43
C THR A 197 -19.44 24.78 0.09
N PRO A 198 -18.68 25.25 1.09
CA PRO A 198 -17.54 24.52 1.64
C PRO A 198 -17.93 23.23 2.38
N GLY A 199 -17.02 22.26 2.43
CA GLY A 199 -17.11 21.09 3.32
C GLY A 199 -17.94 19.91 2.82
N ILE A 200 -18.17 18.97 3.75
CA ILE A 200 -18.80 17.64 3.56
C ILE A 200 -20.28 17.75 3.11
N HIS A 201 -20.84 18.96 3.08
CA HIS A 201 -22.23 19.22 2.66
C HIS A 201 -22.36 19.82 1.25
N GLY A 202 -21.27 20.28 0.63
CA GLY A 202 -21.31 20.97 -0.66
C GLY A 202 -21.43 20.03 -1.85
N LYS A 203 -22.12 20.46 -2.91
CA LYS A 203 -21.99 19.86 -4.25
C LYS A 203 -20.72 20.38 -4.92
N PRO A 204 -20.06 19.59 -5.79
CA PRO A 204 -18.88 20.05 -6.50
C PRO A 204 -19.25 21.12 -7.52
N GLU A 205 -18.73 22.33 -7.34
CA GLU A 205 -18.88 23.47 -8.25
C GLU A 205 -17.50 24.05 -8.60
N GLY A 206 -17.42 24.82 -9.69
CA GLY A 206 -16.18 25.48 -10.12
C GLY A 206 -15.01 24.51 -10.28
N LYS A 207 -13.88 24.81 -9.63
CA LYS A 207 -12.66 23.97 -9.75
C LYS A 207 -12.78 22.65 -8.99
N ARG A 208 -13.71 22.55 -8.03
CA ARG A 208 -13.91 21.36 -7.19
C ARG A 208 -14.42 20.15 -7.98
N VAL A 209 -15.03 20.37 -9.15
CA VAL A 209 -15.41 19.30 -10.09
C VAL A 209 -14.18 18.49 -10.55
N GLY A 210 -12.99 19.11 -10.55
CA GLY A 210 -11.73 18.49 -10.96
C GLY A 210 -11.02 17.67 -9.87
N ILE A 211 -11.45 17.70 -8.61
CA ILE A 211 -10.74 17.08 -7.47
C ILE A 211 -10.42 15.61 -7.73
N TYR A 212 -11.45 14.79 -7.97
CA TYR A 212 -11.25 13.35 -8.14
C TYR A 212 -10.62 12.99 -9.49
N LEU A 213 -10.77 13.80 -10.53
CA LEU A 213 -10.05 13.58 -11.79
C LEU A 213 -8.54 13.76 -11.60
N MET A 214 -8.12 14.86 -10.97
CA MET A 214 -6.70 15.12 -10.68
C MET A 214 -6.16 14.10 -9.66
N ALA A 215 -6.93 13.80 -8.61
CA ALA A 215 -6.54 12.81 -7.61
C ALA A 215 -6.33 11.43 -8.24
N ASN A 216 -7.25 10.96 -9.08
CA ASN A 216 -7.13 9.65 -9.74
C ASN A 216 -5.91 9.57 -10.67
N LEU A 217 -5.60 10.65 -11.38
CA LEU A 217 -4.43 10.71 -12.24
C LEU A 217 -3.13 10.72 -11.41
N CYS A 218 -3.09 11.50 -10.34
CA CYS A 218 -1.95 11.55 -9.43
C CYS A 218 -1.72 10.20 -8.73
N LEU A 219 -2.78 9.58 -8.19
CA LEU A 219 -2.72 8.25 -7.59
C LEU A 219 -2.20 7.22 -8.60
N LYS A 220 -2.67 7.26 -9.85
CA LYS A 220 -2.16 6.37 -10.90
C LYS A 220 -0.64 6.50 -11.09
N LEU A 221 -0.10 7.73 -11.09
CA LEU A 221 1.34 7.97 -11.19
C LEU A 221 2.08 7.49 -9.94
N LEU A 222 1.58 7.79 -8.74
CA LEU A 222 2.22 7.39 -7.48
C LEU A 222 2.29 5.87 -7.31
N PHE A 223 1.23 5.15 -7.67
CA PHE A 223 1.22 3.70 -7.67
C PHE A 223 2.15 3.09 -8.72
N GLN A 224 2.45 3.81 -9.80
CA GLN A 224 3.42 3.38 -10.80
C GLN A 224 4.85 3.55 -10.28
N CYS A 225 5.15 4.62 -9.55
CA CYS A 225 6.48 4.86 -8.94
C CYS A 225 6.77 4.00 -7.70
N GLY A 226 5.77 3.29 -7.15
CA GLY A 226 5.92 2.56 -5.88
C GLY A 226 5.96 3.41 -4.60
N LYS A 227 5.82 4.74 -4.70
CA LYS A 227 5.89 5.67 -3.56
C LYS A 227 4.55 5.82 -2.84
N LEU A 228 4.14 4.76 -2.13
CA LEU A 228 2.85 4.69 -1.43
C LEU A 228 2.69 5.72 -0.29
N ARG A 229 3.78 6.11 0.39
CA ARG A 229 3.75 7.14 1.45
C ARG A 229 3.19 8.48 0.97
N ASN A 230 3.50 8.86 -0.26
CA ASN A 230 3.01 10.10 -0.86
C ASN A 230 1.51 10.06 -1.18
N ALA A 231 0.90 8.86 -1.27
CA ALA A 231 -0.53 8.71 -1.48
C ALA A 231 -1.33 8.96 -0.19
N GLU A 232 -0.75 8.67 0.98
CA GLU A 232 -1.37 8.91 2.30
C GLU A 232 -1.80 10.36 2.48
N GLN A 233 -0.89 11.30 2.20
CA GLN A 233 -1.16 12.74 2.28
C GLN A 233 -2.34 13.16 1.38
N MET A 234 -2.49 12.53 0.21
CA MET A 234 -3.61 12.78 -0.69
C MET A 234 -4.93 12.29 -0.09
N PHE A 235 -4.97 11.06 0.45
CA PHE A 235 -6.16 10.52 1.10
C PHE A 235 -6.57 11.34 2.33
N ALA A 236 -5.60 11.79 3.13
CA ALA A 236 -5.85 12.67 4.28
C ALA A 236 -6.45 14.02 3.85
N SER A 237 -5.88 14.66 2.82
CA SER A 237 -6.36 15.94 2.28
C SER A 237 -7.79 15.84 1.73
N ILE A 238 -8.09 14.74 1.02
CA ILE A 238 -9.44 14.47 0.49
C ILE A 238 -10.42 14.28 1.64
N SER A 239 -10.04 13.52 2.67
CA SER A 239 -10.89 13.29 3.85
C SER A 239 -11.27 14.58 4.56
N ALA A 240 -10.34 15.53 4.63
CA ALA A 240 -10.54 16.79 5.34
C ALA A 240 -11.36 17.83 4.57
N GLN A 241 -11.16 17.95 3.25
CA GLN A 241 -11.63 19.12 2.49
C GLN A 241 -12.57 18.79 1.32
N SER A 242 -12.61 17.54 0.85
CA SER A 242 -13.37 17.21 -0.37
C SER A 242 -14.87 17.12 -0.11
N PRO A 243 -15.70 17.46 -1.12
CA PRO A 243 -17.11 17.09 -1.12
C PRO A 243 -17.30 15.56 -1.10
N PRO A 244 -18.43 15.05 -0.59
CA PRO A 244 -18.70 13.62 -0.57
C PRO A 244 -18.54 12.95 -1.93
N LEU A 245 -17.87 11.78 -1.92
CA LEU A 245 -17.55 11.04 -3.14
C LEU A 245 -18.80 10.75 -3.98
N LYS A 246 -19.96 10.55 -3.34
CA LYS A 246 -21.26 10.26 -3.98
C LYS A 246 -21.67 11.27 -5.06
N TYR A 247 -21.27 12.54 -4.93
CA TYR A 247 -21.65 13.59 -5.89
C TYR A 247 -20.85 13.55 -7.19
N PHE A 248 -19.75 12.78 -7.25
CA PHE A 248 -18.90 12.69 -8.43
C PHE A 248 -19.37 11.58 -9.38
N PRO A 249 -19.06 11.64 -10.69
CA PRO A 249 -19.41 10.60 -11.66
C PRO A 249 -18.88 9.22 -11.29
N ALA A 250 -19.63 8.15 -11.62
CA ALA A 250 -19.29 6.78 -11.27
C ALA A 250 -17.88 6.36 -11.72
N SER A 251 -17.43 6.78 -12.90
CA SER A 251 -16.09 6.51 -13.41
C SER A 251 -14.97 7.05 -12.50
N GLN A 252 -15.17 8.25 -11.94
CA GLN A 252 -14.24 8.86 -11.00
C GLN A 252 -14.27 8.15 -9.65
N ARG A 253 -15.46 7.82 -9.15
CA ARG A 253 -15.64 7.12 -7.87
C ARG A 253 -15.01 5.73 -7.89
N VAL A 254 -15.26 4.95 -8.94
CA VAL A 254 -14.72 3.59 -9.10
C VAL A 254 -13.19 3.62 -9.14
N THR A 255 -12.60 4.55 -9.90
CA THR A 255 -11.14 4.69 -10.00
C THR A 255 -10.53 5.07 -8.65
N TYR A 256 -11.16 6.00 -7.93
CA TYR A 256 -10.68 6.44 -6.63
C TYR A 256 -10.73 5.30 -5.59
N LEU A 257 -11.89 4.65 -5.48
CA LEU A 257 -12.11 3.53 -4.56
C LEU A 257 -11.17 2.36 -4.84
N TYR A 258 -10.84 2.11 -6.11
CA TYR A 258 -9.84 1.11 -6.50
C TYR A 258 -8.46 1.43 -5.92
N TYR A 259 -7.96 2.66 -6.09
CA TYR A 259 -6.65 3.05 -5.52
C TYR A 259 -6.67 3.13 -4.00
N LEU A 260 -7.77 3.62 -3.41
CA LEU A 260 -7.95 3.65 -1.97
C LEU A 260 -7.90 2.23 -1.39
N GLY A 261 -8.65 1.30 -1.98
CA GLY A 261 -8.66 -0.10 -1.58
C GLY A 261 -7.28 -0.76 -1.68
N ARG A 262 -6.51 -0.47 -2.75
CA ARG A 262 -5.12 -0.95 -2.88
C ARG A 262 -4.20 -0.35 -1.82
N TYR A 263 -4.35 0.93 -1.50
CA TYR A 263 -3.57 1.59 -0.46
C TYR A 263 -3.84 0.95 0.90
N LEU A 264 -5.11 0.77 1.26
CA LEU A 264 -5.53 0.13 2.52
C LEU A 264 -5.01 -1.32 2.58
N PHE A 265 -5.11 -2.06 1.48
CA PHE A 265 -4.57 -3.42 1.39
C PHE A 265 -3.06 -3.47 1.65
N SER A 266 -2.27 -2.59 1.04
CA SER A 266 -0.83 -2.50 1.27
C SER A 266 -0.47 -2.16 2.72
N ASN A 267 -1.34 -1.44 3.42
CA ASN A 267 -1.18 -1.10 4.84
C ASN A 267 -1.78 -2.16 5.80
N ASN A 268 -2.11 -3.35 5.30
CA ASN A 268 -2.76 -4.44 6.06
C ASN A 268 -4.15 -4.11 6.64
N LEU A 269 -4.82 -3.06 6.15
CA LEU A 269 -6.20 -2.70 6.54
C LEU A 269 -7.21 -3.41 5.64
N PHE A 270 -7.35 -4.73 5.81
CA PHE A 270 -8.10 -5.58 4.88
C PHE A 270 -9.62 -5.35 4.93
N TYR A 271 -10.20 -5.07 6.10
CA TYR A 271 -11.65 -4.81 6.23
C TYR A 271 -12.07 -3.51 5.50
N PRO A 272 -11.47 -2.34 5.79
CA PRO A 272 -11.75 -1.13 5.01
C PRO A 272 -11.41 -1.28 3.51
N ALA A 273 -10.33 -1.99 3.17
CA ALA A 273 -9.98 -2.27 1.78
C ALA A 273 -11.07 -3.07 1.06
N GLN A 274 -11.63 -4.10 1.71
CA GLN A 274 -12.71 -4.91 1.15
C GLN A 274 -13.95 -4.06 0.88
N ILE A 275 -14.34 -3.18 1.81
CA ILE A 275 -15.49 -2.28 1.64
C ILE A 275 -15.27 -1.33 0.45
N ALA A 276 -14.10 -0.69 0.36
CA ALA A 276 -13.77 0.20 -0.76
C ALA A 276 -13.76 -0.52 -2.11
N LEU A 277 -13.10 -1.69 -2.20
CA LEU A 277 -12.99 -2.47 -3.43
C LEU A 277 -14.32 -3.08 -3.86
N GLN A 278 -15.15 -3.51 -2.91
CA GLN A 278 -16.50 -3.98 -3.17
C GLN A 278 -17.35 -2.87 -3.77
N ALA A 279 -17.34 -1.68 -3.15
CA ALA A 279 -18.03 -0.52 -3.68
C ALA A 279 -17.53 -0.09 -5.06
N ALA A 280 -16.23 -0.21 -5.34
CA ALA A 280 -15.67 0.01 -6.67
C ALA A 280 -16.20 -1.01 -7.70
N TYR A 281 -16.27 -2.28 -7.33
CA TYR A 281 -16.75 -3.35 -8.19
C TYR A 281 -18.23 -3.19 -8.54
N ASP A 282 -19.07 -2.89 -7.54
CA ASP A 282 -20.52 -2.76 -7.69
C ASP A 282 -20.92 -1.54 -8.53
N GLN A 283 -20.13 -0.47 -8.46
CA GLN A 283 -20.33 0.74 -9.26
C GLN A 283 -19.67 0.67 -10.65
N CYS A 284 -18.86 -0.35 -10.92
CA CYS A 284 -18.15 -0.49 -12.19
C CYS A 284 -19.11 -0.86 -13.32
N HIS A 285 -18.96 -0.20 -14.47
CA HIS A 285 -19.82 -0.45 -15.62
C HIS A 285 -19.73 -1.92 -16.09
N ARG A 286 -20.86 -2.53 -16.46
CA ARG A 286 -20.93 -3.95 -16.83
C ARG A 286 -20.00 -4.33 -18.00
N GLN A 287 -19.77 -3.42 -18.94
CA GLN A 287 -18.90 -3.65 -20.10
C GLN A 287 -17.41 -3.45 -19.78
N ALA A 288 -17.05 -2.86 -18.64
CA ALA A 288 -15.68 -2.57 -18.27
C ALA A 288 -14.98 -3.80 -17.65
N VAL A 289 -14.97 -4.93 -18.37
CA VAL A 289 -14.49 -6.24 -17.90
C VAL A 289 -13.04 -6.17 -17.39
N SER A 290 -12.16 -5.48 -18.11
CA SER A 290 -10.76 -5.29 -17.71
C SER A 290 -10.62 -4.55 -16.37
N GLN A 291 -11.43 -3.51 -16.15
CA GLN A 291 -11.42 -2.72 -14.91
C GLN A 291 -11.93 -3.57 -13.73
N LYS A 292 -13.02 -4.31 -13.95
CA LYS A 292 -13.53 -5.26 -12.97
C LYS A 292 -12.49 -6.33 -12.60
N ARG A 293 -11.77 -6.88 -13.59
CA ARG A 293 -10.68 -7.83 -13.35
C ARG A 293 -9.58 -7.24 -12.47
N MET A 294 -9.19 -5.98 -12.71
CA MET A 294 -8.22 -5.29 -11.86
C MET A 294 -8.72 -5.13 -10.42
N ILE A 295 -9.99 -4.76 -10.23
CA ILE A 295 -10.59 -4.65 -8.88
C ILE A 295 -10.60 -6.03 -8.20
N LEU A 296 -11.04 -7.08 -8.90
CA LEU A 296 -11.11 -8.45 -8.37
C LEU A 296 -9.75 -9.04 -8.01
N THR A 297 -8.69 -8.63 -8.71
CA THR A 297 -7.30 -9.03 -8.39
C THR A 297 -6.91 -8.66 -6.96
N TYR A 298 -7.51 -7.62 -6.37
CA TYR A 298 -7.29 -7.21 -4.99
C TYR A 298 -8.45 -7.59 -4.06
N LEU A 299 -9.69 -7.51 -4.53
CA LEU A 299 -10.88 -7.85 -3.73
C LEU A 299 -10.89 -9.32 -3.31
N ILE A 300 -10.48 -10.24 -4.19
CA ILE A 300 -10.42 -11.68 -3.87
C ILE A 300 -9.41 -11.94 -2.74
N PRO A 301 -8.13 -11.51 -2.83
CA PRO A 301 -7.19 -11.60 -1.71
C PRO A 301 -7.70 -11.00 -0.40
N CYS A 302 -8.32 -9.80 -0.41
CA CYS A 302 -8.90 -9.22 0.81
C CYS A 302 -9.88 -10.20 1.47
N ASN A 303 -10.81 -10.73 0.68
CA ASN A 303 -11.81 -11.66 1.19
C ASN A 303 -11.18 -12.97 1.69
N ILE A 304 -10.20 -13.53 0.98
CA ILE A 304 -9.50 -14.76 1.39
C ILE A 304 -8.80 -14.56 2.75
N ILE A 305 -8.09 -13.44 2.92
CA ILE A 305 -7.40 -13.09 4.18
C ILE A 305 -8.42 -12.96 5.33
N MET A 306 -9.59 -12.42 5.05
CA MET A 306 -10.68 -12.29 6.02
C MET A 306 -11.49 -13.59 6.19
N GLY A 307 -11.11 -14.69 5.55
CA GLY A 307 -11.78 -15.99 5.68
C GLY A 307 -13.03 -16.19 4.83
N ARG A 308 -13.24 -15.39 3.78
CA ARG A 308 -14.27 -15.57 2.75
C ARG A 308 -13.66 -16.01 1.43
N PHE A 309 -13.97 -17.22 0.99
CA PHE A 309 -13.51 -17.72 -0.29
C PHE A 309 -14.45 -17.32 -1.43
N PRO A 310 -13.92 -17.10 -2.65
CA PRO A 310 -14.73 -16.77 -3.81
C PRO A 310 -15.67 -17.94 -4.16
N SER A 311 -16.92 -17.62 -4.52
CA SER A 311 -17.86 -18.63 -5.00
C SER A 311 -17.55 -19.04 -6.44
N LEU A 312 -17.94 -20.26 -6.83
CA LEU A 312 -17.80 -20.72 -8.20
C LEU A 312 -18.54 -19.80 -9.20
N GLN A 313 -19.72 -19.30 -8.81
CA GLN A 313 -20.51 -18.35 -9.60
C GLN A 313 -19.76 -17.04 -9.87
N LEU A 314 -18.98 -16.55 -8.89
CA LEU A 314 -18.13 -15.37 -9.10
C LEU A 314 -17.01 -15.69 -10.08
N LEU A 315 -16.33 -16.83 -9.89
CA LEU A 315 -15.18 -17.23 -10.71
C LEU A 315 -15.53 -17.58 -12.17
N GLN A 316 -16.78 -17.94 -12.44
CA GLN A 316 -17.28 -18.20 -13.80
C GLN A 316 -17.59 -16.93 -14.61
N LYS A 317 -17.53 -15.74 -13.99
CA LYS A 317 -17.77 -14.48 -14.70
C LYS A 317 -16.62 -14.13 -15.67
N PRO A 318 -16.88 -13.46 -16.80
CA PRO A 318 -15.83 -13.10 -17.77
C PRO A 318 -14.74 -12.19 -17.18
N GLU A 319 -15.07 -11.37 -16.19
CA GLU A 319 -14.10 -10.55 -15.46
C GLU A 319 -13.11 -11.37 -14.60
N CYS A 320 -13.40 -12.65 -14.29
CA CYS A 320 -12.59 -13.54 -13.46
C CYS A 320 -11.66 -14.48 -14.25
N GLU A 321 -11.61 -14.38 -15.58
CA GLU A 321 -10.73 -15.20 -16.42
C GLU A 321 -9.27 -15.20 -15.91
N GLY A 322 -8.70 -16.38 -15.73
CA GLY A 322 -7.35 -16.58 -15.18
C GLY A 322 -7.22 -16.38 -13.66
N LEU A 323 -8.18 -15.75 -12.98
CA LEU A 323 -8.12 -15.57 -11.52
C LEU A 323 -8.45 -16.86 -10.76
N ALA A 324 -9.29 -17.72 -11.32
CA ALA A 324 -9.66 -19.00 -10.73
C ALA A 324 -8.44 -19.92 -10.53
N GLU A 325 -7.62 -20.08 -11.57
CA GLU A 325 -6.40 -20.90 -11.55
C GLU A 325 -5.37 -20.40 -10.51
N ARG A 326 -5.39 -19.10 -10.21
CA ARG A 326 -4.50 -18.48 -9.23
C ARG A 326 -5.02 -18.66 -7.81
N PHE A 327 -6.27 -18.33 -7.53
CA PHE A 327 -6.78 -18.28 -6.16
C PHE A 327 -7.38 -19.60 -5.64
N ILE A 328 -7.90 -20.49 -6.50
CA ILE A 328 -8.47 -21.77 -6.06
C ILE A 328 -7.44 -22.65 -5.32
N PRO A 329 -6.19 -22.84 -5.82
CA PRO A 329 -5.19 -23.64 -5.12
C PRO A 329 -4.92 -23.12 -3.70
N ILE A 330 -4.85 -21.80 -3.53
CA ILE A 330 -4.65 -21.15 -2.22
C ILE A 330 -5.82 -21.49 -1.29
N CYS A 331 -7.06 -21.36 -1.74
CA CYS A 331 -8.24 -21.73 -0.95
C CYS A 331 -8.23 -23.21 -0.56
N GLN A 332 -7.88 -24.10 -1.49
CA GLN A 332 -7.80 -25.54 -1.23
C GLN A 332 -6.73 -25.87 -0.19
N LEU A 333 -5.56 -25.22 -0.26
CA LEU A 333 -4.48 -25.40 0.71
C LEU A 333 -4.87 -24.93 2.12
N ILE A 334 -5.57 -23.79 2.22
CA ILE A 334 -6.13 -23.31 3.50
C ILE A 334 -7.12 -24.33 4.06
N VAL A 335 -8.07 -24.82 3.26
CA VAL A 335 -9.04 -25.85 3.71
C VAL A 335 -8.36 -27.16 4.05
N ARG A 336 -7.30 -27.54 3.30
CA ARG A 336 -6.52 -28.75 3.54
C ARG A 336 -5.81 -28.69 4.89
N GLY A 337 -5.36 -27.51 5.32
CA GLY A 337 -4.55 -27.37 6.53
C GLY A 337 -3.11 -27.84 6.33
N ASP A 338 -2.63 -27.84 5.09
CA ASP A 338 -1.26 -28.24 4.74
C ASP A 338 -0.36 -27.00 4.66
N TYR A 339 0.26 -26.66 5.79
CA TYR A 339 1.06 -25.45 5.92
C TYR A 339 2.36 -25.52 5.11
N ILE A 340 2.91 -26.72 4.87
CA ILE A 340 4.13 -26.92 4.07
C ILE A 340 3.81 -26.62 2.61
N ALA A 341 2.79 -27.30 2.05
CA ALA A 341 2.36 -27.07 0.68
C ALA A 341 1.89 -25.62 0.45
N PHE A 342 1.25 -25.01 1.45
CA PHE A 342 0.87 -23.59 1.41
C PHE A 342 2.08 -22.67 1.27
N ARG A 343 3.14 -22.90 2.06
CA ARG A 343 4.37 -22.10 2.00
C ARG A 343 5.16 -22.35 0.72
N GLU A 344 5.20 -23.58 0.23
CA GLU A 344 5.78 -23.92 -1.08
C GLU A 344 5.06 -23.18 -2.22
N HIS A 345 3.73 -23.19 -2.22
CA HIS A 345 2.93 -22.56 -3.28
C HIS A 345 3.11 -21.03 -3.35
N LEU A 346 3.40 -20.40 -2.21
CA LEU A 346 3.62 -18.94 -2.08
C LEU A 346 5.09 -18.58 -1.81
N ALA A 347 6.03 -19.46 -2.18
CA ALA A 347 7.45 -19.19 -2.06
C ALA A 347 7.90 -18.04 -2.98
N VAL A 348 8.84 -17.23 -2.53
CA VAL A 348 9.31 -16.04 -3.26
C VAL A 348 10.07 -16.42 -4.54
N ASP A 349 10.78 -17.54 -4.52
CA ASP A 349 11.68 -17.96 -5.61
C ASP A 349 10.97 -18.71 -6.75
N SER A 350 9.64 -18.89 -6.67
CA SER A 350 8.91 -19.65 -7.69
C SER A 350 8.48 -18.75 -8.86
N PRO A 351 8.65 -19.18 -10.12
CA PRO A 351 8.10 -18.45 -11.27
C PRO A 351 6.56 -18.34 -11.23
N THR A 352 5.87 -19.22 -10.49
CA THR A 352 4.41 -19.16 -10.32
C THR A 352 3.97 -17.96 -9.46
N THR A 353 4.85 -17.44 -8.59
CA THR A 353 4.52 -16.38 -7.63
C THR A 353 4.90 -14.98 -8.10
N GLU A 354 5.65 -14.87 -9.20
CA GLU A 354 6.01 -13.60 -9.83
C GLU A 354 4.77 -12.73 -10.13
N TRP A 355 3.66 -13.35 -10.54
CA TRP A 355 2.39 -12.65 -10.78
C TRP A 355 1.82 -12.01 -9.50
N TYR A 356 1.88 -12.73 -8.37
CA TYR A 356 1.46 -12.19 -7.06
C TYR A 356 2.41 -11.08 -6.58
N ALA A 357 3.71 -11.25 -6.80
CA ALA A 357 4.74 -10.29 -6.43
C ALA A 357 4.58 -8.97 -7.21
N LYS A 358 4.46 -9.03 -8.54
CA LYS A 358 4.22 -7.86 -9.42
C LYS A 358 2.95 -7.09 -9.04
N ARG A 359 1.97 -7.75 -8.45
CA ARG A 359 0.71 -7.13 -7.99
C ARG A 359 0.77 -6.63 -6.55
N GLY A 360 1.82 -6.94 -5.79
CA GLY A 360 1.96 -6.58 -4.37
C GLY A 360 1.06 -7.39 -3.42
N ILE A 361 0.60 -8.57 -3.84
CA ILE A 361 -0.34 -9.41 -3.05
C ILE A 361 0.30 -10.67 -2.45
N LEU A 362 1.52 -11.01 -2.85
CA LEU A 362 2.22 -12.23 -2.40
C LEU A 362 2.42 -12.27 -0.87
N LEU A 363 3.06 -11.25 -0.31
CA LEU A 363 3.40 -11.22 1.12
C LEU A 363 2.14 -11.13 2.02
N PRO A 364 1.12 -10.30 1.71
CA PRO A 364 -0.13 -10.33 2.45
C PRO A 364 -0.81 -11.71 2.43
N LEU A 365 -0.87 -12.38 1.27
CA LEU A 365 -1.45 -13.73 1.18
C LEU A 365 -0.64 -14.74 2.00
N ARG A 366 0.69 -14.76 1.84
CA ARG A 366 1.58 -15.68 2.56
C ARG A 366 1.46 -15.48 4.08
N ASN A 367 1.63 -14.26 4.55
CA ASN A 367 1.76 -13.98 5.99
C ASN A 367 0.41 -13.97 6.72
N ARG A 368 -0.68 -13.54 6.06
CA ARG A 368 -1.99 -13.39 6.71
C ARG A 368 -2.89 -14.61 6.54
N CYS A 369 -2.68 -15.45 5.53
CA CYS A 369 -3.47 -16.68 5.38
C CYS A 369 -2.85 -17.89 6.07
N GLU A 370 -1.54 -17.90 6.39
CA GLU A 370 -0.88 -19.04 7.07
C GLU A 370 -1.59 -19.42 8.38
N ILE A 371 -2.02 -18.42 9.17
CA ILE A 371 -2.77 -18.64 10.40
C ILE A 371 -4.11 -19.38 10.15
N LEU A 372 -4.76 -19.16 9.00
CA LEU A 372 -5.98 -19.86 8.62
C LEU A 372 -5.72 -21.33 8.25
N VAL A 373 -4.53 -21.63 7.71
CA VAL A 373 -4.08 -23.00 7.45
C VAL A 373 -3.88 -23.74 8.76
N TRP A 374 -3.19 -23.12 9.72
CA TRP A 374 -2.99 -23.66 11.07
C TRP A 374 -4.31 -23.92 11.80
N ARG A 375 -5.25 -22.97 11.72
CA ARG A 375 -6.61 -23.15 12.24
C ARG A 375 -7.29 -24.38 11.64
N SER A 376 -7.19 -24.57 10.32
CA SER A 376 -7.83 -25.67 9.61
C SER A 376 -7.20 -27.02 9.97
N LEU A 377 -5.87 -27.05 10.14
CA LEU A 377 -5.16 -28.22 10.64
C LEU A 377 -5.60 -28.57 12.07
N ALA A 378 -5.56 -27.61 13.00
CA ALA A 378 -5.98 -27.82 14.39
C ALA A 378 -7.43 -28.30 14.48
N ARG A 379 -8.33 -27.74 13.67
CA ARG A 379 -9.74 -28.17 13.59
C ARG A 379 -9.86 -29.62 13.14
N LYS A 380 -9.12 -30.05 12.11
CA LYS A 380 -9.15 -31.44 11.61
C LYS A 380 -8.61 -32.42 12.63
N VAL A 381 -7.48 -32.09 13.26
CA VAL A 381 -6.90 -32.92 14.32
C VAL A 381 -7.88 -33.03 15.49
N PHE A 382 -8.56 -31.95 15.86
CA PHE A 382 -9.64 -32.02 16.86
C PHE A 382 -10.78 -32.93 16.42
N ILE A 383 -11.26 -32.84 15.18
CA ILE A 383 -12.33 -33.72 14.66
C ILE A 383 -11.93 -35.20 14.76
N HIS A 384 -10.71 -35.55 14.34
CA HIS A 384 -10.29 -36.95 14.24
C HIS A 384 -9.71 -37.55 15.52
N ALA A 385 -9.05 -36.74 16.35
CA ALA A 385 -8.28 -37.22 17.51
C ALA A 385 -8.57 -36.44 18.80
N GLY A 386 -9.52 -35.50 18.77
CA GLY A 386 -9.99 -34.77 19.95
C GLY A 386 -11.00 -35.58 20.77
N PHE A 387 -11.07 -35.28 22.06
CA PHE A 387 -12.13 -35.74 22.93
C PHE A 387 -13.34 -34.82 22.75
N HIS A 388 -14.44 -35.35 22.23
CA HIS A 388 -15.66 -34.58 21.89
C HIS A 388 -16.67 -34.47 23.03
N GLY A 389 -16.43 -35.16 24.16
CA GLY A 389 -17.42 -35.34 25.22
C GLY A 389 -18.51 -36.35 24.81
N ASP A 390 -19.38 -36.69 25.76
CA ASP A 390 -20.48 -37.61 25.53
C ASP A 390 -21.72 -36.86 24.98
N PRO A 391 -22.20 -37.15 23.76
CA PRO A 391 -23.34 -36.45 23.17
C PRO A 391 -24.70 -36.85 23.75
N GLN A 392 -24.81 -37.95 24.51
CA GLN A 392 -26.09 -38.49 25.00
C GLN A 392 -26.23 -38.58 26.53
N GLY A 393 -25.21 -38.23 27.31
CA GLY A 393 -25.25 -38.34 28.76
C GLY A 393 -25.97 -37.18 29.46
N GLN A 394 -27.08 -37.47 30.17
CA GLN A 394 -27.81 -36.54 31.07
C GLN A 394 -26.99 -36.07 32.30
N SER A 395 -25.66 -36.26 32.33
CA SER A 395 -24.84 -36.00 33.52
C SER A 395 -23.97 -34.76 33.33
N GLN A 396 -24.20 -33.73 34.16
CA GLN A 396 -23.43 -32.47 34.16
C GLN A 396 -21.93 -32.61 34.54
N ARG A 397 -21.42 -33.83 34.74
CA ARG A 397 -20.13 -34.14 35.40
C ARG A 397 -19.03 -34.70 34.47
N GLY A 398 -19.06 -34.44 33.16
CA GLY A 398 -17.98 -34.82 32.24
C GLY A 398 -16.95 -33.71 31.97
N PRO A 399 -15.67 -34.01 31.67
CA PRO A 399 -14.69 -32.99 31.30
C PRO A 399 -15.12 -32.26 30.01
N PRO A 400 -14.80 -30.97 29.84
CA PRO A 400 -15.09 -30.26 28.59
C PRO A 400 -14.35 -30.91 27.42
N PRO A 401 -14.84 -30.82 26.17
CA PRO A 401 -14.12 -31.31 25.01
C PRO A 401 -12.71 -30.73 24.94
N TYR A 402 -11.72 -31.55 24.58
CA TYR A 402 -10.33 -31.12 24.55
C TYR A 402 -9.50 -31.81 23.47
N LEU A 403 -8.41 -31.19 23.04
CA LEU A 403 -7.39 -31.74 22.15
C LEU A 403 -6.05 -31.80 22.88
N TYR A 404 -5.45 -32.98 23.01
CA TYR A 404 -4.04 -33.06 23.42
C TYR A 404 -3.13 -32.53 22.31
N LEU A 405 -2.21 -31.63 22.65
CA LEU A 405 -1.27 -31.06 21.68
C LEU A 405 -0.30 -32.11 21.14
N SER A 406 -0.05 -33.21 21.87
CA SER A 406 0.72 -34.35 21.36
C SER A 406 0.10 -34.99 20.10
N LYS A 407 -1.23 -34.96 19.97
CA LYS A 407 -1.93 -35.42 18.76
C LYS A 407 -1.70 -34.45 17.59
N LEU A 408 -1.72 -33.15 17.86
CA LEU A 408 -1.38 -32.13 16.86
C LEU A 408 0.08 -32.25 16.42
N GLN A 409 1.00 -32.45 17.37
CA GLN A 409 2.42 -32.69 17.09
C GLN A 409 2.62 -33.92 16.21
N THR A 410 1.91 -35.01 16.50
CA THR A 410 1.94 -36.23 15.67
C THR A 410 1.44 -35.94 14.26
N ALA A 411 0.36 -35.18 14.11
CA ALA A 411 -0.18 -34.80 12.80
C ALA A 411 0.79 -33.93 12.00
N VAL A 412 1.50 -33.00 12.65
CA VAL A 412 2.53 -32.17 11.98
C VAL A 412 3.73 -33.02 11.56
N ARG A 413 4.22 -33.92 12.41
CA ARG A 413 5.30 -34.86 12.03
C ARG A 413 4.89 -35.77 10.87
N TRP A 414 3.63 -36.22 10.85
CA TRP A 414 3.08 -36.98 9.75
C TRP A 414 3.03 -36.15 8.46
N LEU A 415 2.60 -34.88 8.52
CA LEU A 415 2.65 -34.00 7.34
C LEU A 415 4.09 -33.80 6.83
N GLN A 416 5.04 -33.57 7.74
CA GLN A 416 6.46 -33.45 7.40
C GLN A 416 7.00 -34.72 6.73
N SER A 417 6.66 -35.91 7.24
CA SER A 417 7.12 -37.18 6.65
C SER A 417 6.54 -37.44 5.27
N GLN A 418 5.27 -37.08 5.02
CA GLN A 418 4.64 -37.18 3.70
C GLN A 418 5.36 -36.32 2.65
N HIS A 419 5.69 -35.07 3.00
CA HIS A 419 6.41 -34.17 2.11
C HIS A 419 7.86 -34.60 1.87
N ASN A 420 8.52 -35.18 2.87
CA ASN A 420 9.85 -35.78 2.73
C ASN A 420 9.86 -37.03 1.83
N GLN A 421 8.84 -37.90 1.93
CA GLN A 421 8.73 -39.11 1.09
C GLN A 421 8.41 -38.78 -0.37
N ALA A 422 7.57 -37.76 -0.61
CA ALA A 422 7.30 -37.25 -1.95
C ALA A 422 8.55 -36.66 -2.64
N SER A 423 9.60 -36.34 -1.89
CA SER A 423 10.91 -35.91 -2.42
C SER A 423 11.73 -37.08 -3.00
N LEU A 424 11.61 -38.28 -2.42
CA LEU A 424 12.45 -39.45 -2.75
C LEU A 424 11.89 -40.32 -3.89
N GLY A 425 10.62 -40.15 -4.28
CA GLY A 425 9.95 -40.96 -5.32
C GLY A 425 10.11 -40.48 -6.76
N ALA A 426 10.73 -39.31 -7.01
CA ALA A 426 10.87 -38.73 -8.34
C ALA A 426 12.29 -38.94 -8.90
N ILE A 427 12.59 -40.16 -9.35
CA ILE A 427 13.82 -40.47 -10.06
C ILE A 427 13.72 -39.89 -11.49
N GLY A 428 14.55 -38.90 -11.83
CA GLY A 428 14.92 -38.65 -13.24
C GLY A 428 14.54 -37.32 -13.89
N VAL A 429 14.08 -36.29 -13.17
CA VAL A 429 13.91 -34.94 -13.74
C VAL A 429 14.53 -33.91 -12.80
N ILE A 430 15.46 -33.10 -13.32
CA ILE A 430 16.08 -31.96 -12.62
C ILE A 430 14.93 -31.03 -12.17
N GLN A 431 14.58 -31.10 -10.89
CA GLN A 431 13.53 -30.24 -10.32
C GLN A 431 14.10 -28.84 -10.07
N PRO A 432 13.35 -27.77 -10.40
CA PRO A 432 13.70 -26.43 -9.94
C PRO A 432 13.75 -26.45 -8.41
N SER A 433 14.80 -25.88 -7.82
CA SER A 433 15.06 -25.92 -6.39
C SER A 433 13.79 -25.56 -5.60
N ARG A 434 13.21 -26.52 -4.87
CA ARG A 434 12.13 -26.23 -3.93
C ARG A 434 12.64 -25.14 -2.99
N ALA A 435 11.89 -24.07 -2.82
CA ALA A 435 12.27 -22.94 -1.99
C ALA A 435 12.70 -23.43 -0.60
N GLN A 436 13.87 -22.98 -0.16
CA GLN A 436 14.52 -23.49 1.05
C GLN A 436 13.59 -23.38 2.27
N ASP A 437 12.76 -22.32 2.32
CA ASP A 437 11.70 -22.05 3.30
C ASP A 437 10.75 -23.23 3.63
N ALA A 438 10.62 -24.23 2.74
CA ALA A 438 9.70 -25.36 2.88
C ALA A 438 10.30 -26.61 3.54
N LYS A 439 11.60 -26.65 3.83
CA LYS A 439 12.30 -27.80 4.44
C LYS A 439 12.03 -27.94 5.95
N ALA A 440 10.76 -28.00 6.33
CA ALA A 440 10.36 -28.17 7.73
C ALA A 440 10.67 -29.59 8.25
N GLY A 441 11.34 -29.71 9.40
CA GLY A 441 11.37 -30.97 10.17
C GLY A 441 12.74 -31.63 10.41
N SER A 442 13.87 -30.96 10.18
CA SER A 442 15.20 -31.51 10.51
C SER A 442 16.25 -30.44 10.82
N ASN A 443 15.86 -29.38 11.53
CA ASN A 443 16.78 -28.30 11.88
C ASN A 443 17.44 -28.61 13.24
N SER A 444 18.77 -28.64 13.28
CA SER A 444 19.55 -28.79 14.52
C SER A 444 19.40 -27.59 15.46
N ALA A 445 19.16 -26.40 14.91
CA ALA A 445 18.89 -25.17 15.64
C ALA A 445 17.71 -24.38 15.00
N GLY A 446 16.95 -23.63 15.79
CA GLY A 446 15.83 -22.81 15.32
C GLY A 446 14.50 -23.55 15.20
N SER A 447 13.59 -23.04 14.36
CA SER A 447 12.21 -23.54 14.29
C SER A 447 12.14 -24.98 13.77
N GLN A 448 11.37 -25.81 14.49
CA GLN A 448 11.13 -27.22 14.16
C GLN A 448 9.97 -27.40 13.18
N ILE A 449 9.15 -26.36 13.02
CA ILE A 449 7.98 -26.34 12.15
C ILE A 449 8.27 -25.60 10.84
N ILE A 450 9.18 -24.62 10.85
CA ILE A 450 9.49 -23.73 9.73
C ILE A 450 11.01 -23.77 9.46
N PHE A 451 11.39 -23.99 8.20
CA PHE A 451 12.77 -23.70 7.79
C PHE A 451 12.95 -22.18 7.65
N LYS A 452 13.93 -21.63 8.35
CA LYS A 452 14.44 -20.28 8.12
C LYS A 452 15.81 -20.42 7.48
N ILE A 453 16.01 -19.72 6.36
CA ILE A 453 17.33 -19.61 5.74
C ILE A 453 18.25 -18.92 6.76
N LEU A 454 19.43 -19.51 7.00
CA LEU A 454 20.48 -18.86 7.78
C LEU A 454 20.93 -17.62 7.01
N ASP A 455 20.91 -16.47 7.66
CA ASP A 455 21.35 -15.23 7.02
C ASP A 455 22.83 -15.36 6.62
N PRO A 456 23.16 -15.36 5.31
CA PRO A 456 24.53 -15.55 4.85
C PRO A 456 25.47 -14.45 5.37
N ASP A 457 24.93 -13.24 5.57
CA ASP A 457 25.68 -12.07 6.02
C ASP A 457 25.98 -12.13 7.53
N PHE A 458 25.32 -13.04 8.26
CA PHE A 458 25.48 -13.26 9.71
C PHE A 458 25.85 -14.71 10.05
N THR A 459 26.44 -15.46 9.11
CA THR A 459 26.97 -16.81 9.37
C THR A 459 27.99 -16.75 10.52
N GLY A 460 27.76 -17.53 11.58
CA GLY A 460 28.60 -17.56 12.78
C GLY A 460 28.03 -16.82 13.99
N VAL A 461 27.00 -15.98 13.84
CA VAL A 461 26.36 -15.29 14.97
C VAL A 461 25.30 -16.16 15.66
N SER A 462 24.67 -17.08 14.91
CA SER A 462 23.58 -17.93 15.42
C SER A 462 24.05 -19.32 15.89
N GLY A 463 25.35 -19.57 15.84
CA GLY A 463 25.97 -20.85 16.12
C GLY A 463 27.15 -20.70 17.07
N VAL A 464 26.88 -20.28 18.30
CA VAL A 464 27.67 -20.82 19.40
C VAL A 464 27.13 -22.23 19.61
N ASP A 465 27.61 -23.18 18.80
CA ASP A 465 27.50 -24.58 19.15
C ASP A 465 28.15 -24.70 20.52
N ALA A 466 27.37 -24.97 21.57
CA ALA A 466 27.89 -25.15 22.92
C ALA A 466 28.89 -26.33 23.03
N SER A 467 29.12 -27.07 21.94
CA SER A 467 30.16 -28.09 21.81
C SER A 467 31.45 -27.63 21.13
N GLU A 468 31.48 -26.46 20.49
CA GLU A 468 32.68 -25.86 19.89
C GLU A 468 32.83 -24.42 20.39
N LEU A 469 33.13 -24.28 21.69
CA LEU A 469 33.74 -23.06 22.19
C LEU A 469 35.12 -22.94 21.51
N GLU A 470 35.20 -22.13 20.44
CA GLU A 470 36.48 -21.56 20.01
C GLU A 470 37.17 -21.02 21.26
N SER A 471 38.44 -21.41 21.47
CA SER A 471 39.16 -21.04 22.70
C SER A 471 39.09 -19.51 22.89
N ALA A 472 38.99 -19.04 24.14
CA ALA A 472 38.88 -17.62 24.45
C ALA A 472 39.94 -16.76 23.74
N ALA A 473 41.13 -17.31 23.50
CA ALA A 473 42.21 -16.67 22.75
C ALA A 473 41.88 -16.40 21.26
N THR A 474 41.10 -17.27 20.62
CA THR A 474 40.70 -17.13 19.21
C THR A 474 39.63 -16.05 19.04
N LEU A 475 38.68 -15.98 19.99
CA LEU A 475 37.66 -14.92 20.04
C LEU A 475 38.28 -13.55 20.33
N LEU A 476 39.20 -13.47 21.30
CA LEU A 476 40.00 -12.27 21.59
C LEU A 476 40.88 -11.84 20.39
N SER A 477 41.39 -12.78 19.61
CA SER A 477 42.15 -12.46 18.39
C SER A 477 41.27 -11.88 17.28
N LYS A 478 39.99 -12.25 17.20
CA LYS A 478 39.11 -11.94 16.07
C LYS A 478 38.21 -10.73 16.33
N TYR A 479 37.84 -10.52 17.59
CA TYR A 479 36.95 -9.45 18.06
C TYR A 479 37.53 -8.68 19.25
N GLY A 480 38.86 -8.71 19.44
CA GLY A 480 39.54 -8.12 20.58
C GLY A 480 39.35 -6.61 20.70
N ASP A 481 39.17 -5.91 19.58
CA ASP A 481 38.83 -4.49 19.53
C ASP A 481 37.45 -4.17 20.12
N TYR A 482 36.49 -5.09 20.00
CA TYR A 482 35.15 -4.94 20.62
C TYR A 482 35.11 -5.46 22.06
N LEU A 483 35.84 -6.52 22.38
CA LEU A 483 35.75 -7.22 23.66
C LEU A 483 36.72 -6.67 24.72
N ALA A 484 37.87 -6.13 24.28
CA ALA A 484 38.93 -5.59 25.14
C ALA A 484 39.72 -4.51 24.39
N PRO A 485 39.11 -3.35 24.06
CA PRO A 485 39.80 -2.26 23.37
C PRO A 485 40.98 -1.76 24.21
N ASP A 486 42.06 -1.33 23.54
CA ASP A 486 43.31 -0.84 24.17
C ASP A 486 43.10 0.42 25.04
N GLY A 487 41.94 1.07 24.94
CA GLY A 487 41.53 2.20 25.77
C GLY A 487 40.12 2.68 25.44
N TYR A 488 39.61 3.63 26.23
CA TYR A 488 38.29 4.24 26.06
C TYR A 488 38.33 5.72 26.45
N PHE A 489 37.35 6.50 25.98
CA PHE A 489 37.18 7.88 26.43
C PHE A 489 36.24 7.92 27.64
N ASP A 490 36.63 8.63 28.69
CA ASP A 490 35.78 8.81 29.87
C ASP A 490 34.63 9.80 29.62
N ALA A 491 33.76 9.97 30.62
CA ALA A 491 32.60 10.87 30.54
C ALA A 491 32.96 12.35 30.29
N LEU A 492 34.24 12.73 30.43
CA LEU A 492 34.76 14.06 30.14
C LEU A 492 35.47 14.13 28.78
N GLY A 493 35.48 13.03 28.02
CA GLY A 493 36.07 12.92 26.69
C GLY A 493 37.59 12.78 26.72
N GLN A 494 38.19 12.34 27.82
CA GLN A 494 39.64 12.10 27.92
C GLN A 494 39.95 10.62 27.70
N TRP A 495 40.99 10.34 26.90
CA TRP A 495 41.42 8.97 26.60
C TRP A 495 42.05 8.33 27.84
N GLN A 496 41.62 7.11 28.16
CA GLN A 496 42.17 6.25 29.20
C GLN A 496 42.63 4.92 28.58
N ASP A 497 43.86 4.51 28.88
CA ASP A 497 44.41 3.22 28.43
C ASP A 497 43.81 2.07 29.25
N ASN A 498 43.42 0.97 28.59
CA ASN A 498 42.83 -0.22 29.20
C ASN A 498 43.79 -1.42 29.06
N PRO A 499 44.70 -1.65 30.03
CA PRO A 499 45.67 -2.72 29.96
C PRO A 499 45.01 -4.09 30.18
N THR A 500 44.53 -4.68 29.09
CA THR A 500 44.14 -6.09 28.88
C THR A 500 43.44 -6.82 30.05
N GLY A 501 42.13 -6.98 29.93
CA GLY A 501 41.36 -8.02 30.64
C GLY A 501 40.22 -7.53 31.52
N ALA A 502 40.05 -6.22 31.70
CA ALA A 502 38.91 -5.64 32.40
C ALA A 502 37.86 -5.13 31.40
N LEU A 503 36.58 -5.46 31.64
CA LEU A 503 35.45 -4.83 30.93
C LEU A 503 35.45 -3.34 31.25
N VAL A 504 35.41 -2.51 30.21
CA VAL A 504 35.50 -1.03 30.29
C VAL A 504 34.41 -0.42 31.20
N ASP A 505 33.28 -1.12 31.36
CA ASP A 505 32.14 -0.65 32.14
C ASP A 505 32.23 -0.98 33.65
N GLY A 506 33.35 -1.55 34.11
CA GLY A 506 33.56 -1.97 35.51
C GLY A 506 32.84 -3.28 35.88
N GLU A 507 33.03 -3.76 37.12
CA GLU A 507 32.14 -4.79 37.67
C GLU A 507 30.75 -4.18 37.84
N ILE A 508 29.77 -4.79 37.19
CA ILE A 508 28.39 -4.37 37.21
C ILE A 508 27.86 -4.53 38.65
N ASP A 509 28.00 -3.50 39.48
CA ASP A 509 27.59 -3.51 40.90
C ASP A 509 26.06 -3.56 41.08
N THR A 510 25.31 -3.50 39.96
CA THR A 510 23.85 -3.56 39.93
C THR A 510 23.41 -4.82 39.20
N ASP A 511 22.80 -5.75 39.92
CA ASP A 511 22.26 -6.99 39.35
C ASP A 511 21.13 -6.68 38.35
N TYR A 512 21.47 -6.57 37.07
CA TYR A 512 20.52 -6.39 35.97
C TYR A 512 19.83 -7.70 35.57
N SER A 513 20.01 -8.82 36.27
CA SER A 513 19.27 -10.08 35.99
C SER A 513 17.74 -9.89 36.02
N GLN A 514 17.25 -8.88 36.74
CA GLN A 514 15.83 -8.52 36.79
C GLN A 514 15.34 -7.78 35.53
N PHE A 515 16.27 -7.18 34.77
CA PHE A 515 16.00 -6.40 33.56
C PHE A 515 16.55 -7.07 32.29
N GLU A 516 17.30 -8.16 32.42
CA GLU A 516 17.71 -9.02 31.32
C GLU A 516 16.46 -9.70 30.77
N LEU A 517 15.94 -9.15 29.67
CA LEU A 517 15.01 -9.85 28.80
C LEU A 517 15.78 -11.00 28.13
N ASP A 518 15.98 -12.09 28.86
CA ASP A 518 16.40 -13.36 28.27
C ASP A 518 15.17 -13.99 27.59
N PRO A 519 15.07 -13.96 26.24
CA PRO A 519 13.97 -14.61 25.54
C PRO A 519 13.95 -16.14 25.73
N TYR A 520 14.98 -16.72 26.35
CA TYR A 520 15.16 -18.14 26.60
C TYR A 520 15.37 -18.52 28.07
N ALA A 521 15.11 -17.60 29.02
CA ALA A 521 15.30 -17.79 30.46
C ALA A 521 15.07 -19.23 30.90
N HIS A 522 16.17 -19.95 31.11
CA HIS A 522 16.16 -21.34 31.54
C HIS A 522 15.68 -21.39 32.99
N ARG A 523 14.35 -21.41 33.17
CA ARG A 523 13.74 -21.66 34.47
C ARG A 523 14.08 -23.09 34.89
N LEU A 524 15.02 -23.22 35.83
CA LEU A 524 15.44 -24.48 36.44
C LEU A 524 14.34 -25.01 37.38
N GLU A 525 13.29 -25.60 36.81
CA GLU A 525 12.37 -26.46 37.58
C GLU A 525 12.77 -27.93 37.36
N GLN A 526 13.46 -28.49 38.35
CA GLN A 526 13.82 -29.91 38.42
C GLN A 526 12.54 -30.75 38.55
N GLY A 527 12.29 -31.65 37.59
CA GLY A 527 11.34 -32.76 37.75
C GLY A 527 10.20 -32.88 36.72
N GLN A 528 10.08 -31.98 35.75
CA GLN A 528 9.15 -32.16 34.61
C GLN A 528 9.92 -32.28 33.30
N GLU A 529 9.63 -33.30 32.48
CA GLU A 529 10.19 -33.42 31.12
C GLU A 529 9.98 -32.09 30.37
N LYS A 530 11.08 -31.42 29.99
CA LYS A 530 11.02 -30.13 29.30
C LYS A 530 10.19 -30.28 28.01
N PRO A 531 9.18 -29.43 27.76
CA PRO A 531 8.39 -29.53 26.54
C PRO A 531 9.30 -29.32 25.33
N THR A 532 9.24 -30.26 24.37
CA THR A 532 10.04 -30.23 23.15
C THR A 532 9.92 -28.88 22.42
N PRO A 533 10.96 -28.39 21.73
CA PRO A 533 10.90 -27.10 21.01
C PRO A 533 9.69 -27.00 20.06
N MET A 534 9.40 -28.10 19.34
CA MET A 534 8.21 -28.21 18.48
C MET A 534 6.90 -28.05 19.25
N MET A 535 6.79 -28.60 20.47
CA MET A 535 5.60 -28.44 21.31
C MET A 535 5.40 -26.97 21.70
N ARG A 536 6.47 -26.25 22.04
CA ARG A 536 6.42 -24.83 22.37
C ARG A 536 5.94 -24.00 21.18
N GLU A 537 6.45 -24.27 19.98
CA GLU A 537 6.01 -23.58 18.76
C GLU A 537 4.53 -23.84 18.46
N LEU A 538 4.06 -25.09 18.59
CA LEU A 538 2.64 -25.41 18.42
C LEU A 538 1.77 -24.69 19.44
N GLU A 539 2.22 -24.61 20.69
CA GLU A 539 1.54 -23.86 21.72
C GLU A 539 1.46 -22.36 21.37
N SER A 540 2.55 -21.75 20.89
CA SER A 540 2.55 -20.36 20.42
C SER A 540 1.61 -20.12 19.24
N ILE A 541 1.55 -21.04 18.27
CA ILE A 541 0.64 -20.97 17.13
C ILE A 541 -0.83 -21.03 17.61
N LEU A 542 -1.16 -21.98 18.49
CA LEU A 542 -2.51 -22.11 19.04
C LEU A 542 -2.88 -20.92 19.93
N ALA A 543 -1.93 -20.39 20.71
CA ALA A 543 -2.13 -19.19 21.51
C ALA A 543 -2.48 -17.99 20.62
N SER A 544 -1.76 -17.81 19.51
CA SER A 544 -2.08 -16.76 18.53
C SER A 544 -3.48 -16.92 17.93
N LEU A 545 -3.90 -18.16 17.63
CA LEU A 545 -5.26 -18.46 17.15
C LEU A 545 -6.34 -18.12 18.18
N LEU A 546 -6.08 -18.36 19.47
CA LEU A 546 -6.97 -18.01 20.57
C LEU A 546 -7.07 -16.49 20.78
N THR A 547 -5.93 -15.80 20.83
CA THR A 547 -5.87 -14.34 21.00
C THR A 547 -6.59 -13.61 19.87
N GLN A 548 -6.47 -14.10 18.63
CA GLN A 548 -7.17 -13.54 17.48
C GLN A 548 -8.67 -13.92 17.41
N GLY A 549 -9.15 -14.76 18.33
CA GLY A 549 -10.54 -15.26 18.37
C GLY A 549 -10.88 -16.31 17.30
N LEU A 550 -9.90 -16.71 16.48
CA LEU A 550 -10.05 -17.68 15.40
C LEU A 550 -10.30 -19.10 15.91
N MET A 551 -9.90 -19.35 17.16
CA MET A 551 -10.27 -20.50 17.99
C MET A 551 -10.75 -19.97 19.35
N ARG A 552 -11.51 -20.78 20.08
CA ARG A 552 -11.96 -20.46 21.45
C ARG A 552 -11.69 -21.63 22.38
N GLY A 553 -11.16 -21.33 23.56
CA GLY A 553 -10.78 -22.33 24.54
C GLY A 553 -9.65 -21.84 25.44
N TYR A 554 -9.10 -22.76 26.22
CA TYR A 554 -7.96 -22.52 27.10
C TYR A 554 -6.85 -23.52 26.79
N LEU A 555 -5.62 -23.03 26.69
CA LEU A 555 -4.42 -23.87 26.63
C LEU A 555 -3.90 -24.11 28.04
N THR A 556 -3.42 -25.32 28.31
CA THR A 556 -2.77 -25.65 29.58
C THR A 556 -1.34 -26.13 29.37
N HIS A 557 -0.37 -25.44 29.97
CA HIS A 557 1.07 -25.71 29.80
C HIS A 557 1.53 -27.03 30.46
N ARG A 558 1.12 -27.30 31.70
CA ARG A 558 1.56 -28.50 32.48
C ARG A 558 1.11 -29.83 31.88
N ASN A 559 -0.03 -29.82 31.20
CA ASN A 559 -0.53 -30.95 30.43
C ASN A 559 -1.00 -30.38 29.09
N PRO A 560 -0.13 -30.32 28.06
CA PRO A 560 -0.39 -29.62 26.80
C PRO A 560 -1.69 -30.09 26.13
N ARG A 561 -2.78 -29.35 26.39
CA ARG A 561 -4.08 -29.57 25.77
C ARG A 561 -4.82 -28.25 25.57
N LEU A 562 -5.64 -28.22 24.53
CA LEU A 562 -6.63 -27.19 24.26
C LEU A 562 -7.98 -27.69 24.80
N ALA A 563 -8.52 -27.03 25.83
CA ALA A 563 -9.85 -27.31 26.36
C ALA A 563 -10.88 -26.32 25.80
N ILE A 564 -12.06 -26.81 25.38
CA ILE A 564 -13.14 -26.03 24.79
C ILE A 564 -14.35 -26.07 25.74
N PRO A 565 -14.37 -25.23 26.80
CA PRO A 565 -15.53 -25.14 27.68
C PRO A 565 -16.71 -24.50 26.96
N GLY A 566 -17.92 -24.70 27.48
CA GLY A 566 -19.16 -24.18 26.86
C GLY A 566 -19.62 -24.94 25.60
N ALA A 567 -18.90 -25.99 25.18
CA ALA A 567 -19.30 -26.88 24.09
C ALA A 567 -20.65 -27.57 24.32
N ARG A 568 -21.14 -27.62 25.57
CA ARG A 568 -22.42 -28.24 25.94
C ARG A 568 -23.65 -27.47 25.39
N LEU A 569 -23.52 -26.17 25.13
CA LEU A 569 -24.64 -25.32 24.68
C LEU A 569 -24.82 -25.29 23.15
N ARG A 570 -23.72 -25.35 22.39
CA ARG A 570 -23.73 -25.19 20.93
C ARG A 570 -23.03 -26.33 20.18
N GLY A 571 -22.39 -27.26 20.87
CA GLY A 571 -21.52 -28.29 20.30
C GLY A 571 -20.04 -27.90 20.31
N ALA A 572 -19.14 -28.87 20.36
CA ALA A 572 -17.69 -28.63 20.50
C ALA A 572 -17.08 -27.85 19.33
N LEU A 573 -17.47 -28.17 18.09
CA LEU A 573 -16.95 -27.53 16.89
C LEU A 573 -17.36 -26.05 16.73
N PRO A 574 -18.65 -25.68 16.77
CA PRO A 574 -19.05 -24.28 16.65
C PRO A 574 -18.63 -23.44 17.87
N THR A 575 -18.49 -24.04 19.05
CA THR A 575 -17.96 -23.33 20.22
C THR A 575 -16.45 -23.08 20.10
N GLY A 576 -15.66 -24.10 19.74
CA GLY A 576 -14.19 -23.99 19.71
C GLY A 576 -13.60 -23.42 18.41
N PHE A 577 -14.33 -23.53 17.29
CA PHE A 577 -13.87 -23.11 15.97
C PHE A 577 -14.94 -22.22 15.30
N PRO A 578 -15.12 -20.98 15.77
CA PRO A 578 -16.13 -20.05 15.24
C PRO A 578 -15.87 -19.72 13.77
N ASN A 579 -16.88 -19.22 13.05
CA ASN A 579 -16.71 -18.82 11.65
C ASN A 579 -15.63 -17.70 11.53
N VAL A 580 -14.65 -17.89 10.64
CA VAL A 580 -13.50 -16.99 10.51
C VAL A 580 -13.94 -15.59 10.10
N TRP A 581 -14.75 -15.49 9.04
CA TRP A 581 -15.25 -14.21 8.55
C TRP A 581 -16.02 -13.44 9.62
N GLN A 582 -16.98 -14.09 10.26
CA GLN A 582 -17.79 -13.42 11.29
C GLN A 582 -16.92 -12.94 12.44
N THR A 583 -15.87 -13.69 12.79
CA THR A 583 -14.94 -13.33 13.86
C THR A 583 -14.10 -12.11 13.47
N ILE A 584 -13.49 -12.12 12.29
CA ILE A 584 -12.65 -11.01 11.80
C ILE A 584 -13.52 -9.77 11.55
N SER A 585 -14.65 -9.92 10.85
CA SER A 585 -15.56 -8.82 10.55
C SER A 585 -16.17 -8.18 11.79
N ALA A 586 -16.50 -8.95 12.83
CA ALA A 586 -17.02 -8.36 14.07
C ALA A 586 -15.95 -7.57 14.83
N ARG A 587 -14.68 -8.01 14.78
CA ARG A 587 -13.56 -7.31 15.43
C ARG A 587 -13.18 -6.04 14.69
N GLU A 588 -13.15 -6.09 13.36
CA GLU A 588 -12.68 -4.99 12.52
C GLU A 588 -13.81 -4.02 12.12
N GLY A 589 -15.08 -4.42 12.28
CA GLY A 589 -16.26 -3.67 11.86
C GLY A 589 -16.94 -2.82 12.92
N GLU A 590 -16.29 -2.55 14.06
CA GLU A 590 -16.80 -1.59 15.06
C GLU A 590 -16.87 -0.16 14.49
N ASP A 591 -16.06 0.14 13.47
CA ASP A 591 -16.08 1.38 12.71
C ASP A 591 -16.16 1.08 11.20
N ASP A 592 -17.36 1.16 10.63
CA ASP A 592 -17.58 0.99 9.18
C ASP A 592 -17.05 2.20 8.36
N THR A 593 -16.44 3.19 9.01
CA THR A 593 -15.80 4.28 8.28
C THR A 593 -14.54 3.80 7.57
N VAL A 594 -14.44 4.11 6.29
CA VAL A 594 -13.25 3.83 5.50
C VAL A 594 -12.40 5.09 5.44
N PRO A 595 -11.19 5.12 6.03
CA PRO A 595 -10.29 6.27 5.93
C PRO A 595 -10.06 6.64 4.47
N GLY A 596 -10.10 7.94 4.13
CA GLY A 596 -10.01 8.38 2.73
C GLY A 596 -11.37 8.45 2.01
N TRP A 597 -12.42 7.79 2.48
CA TRP A 597 -13.72 7.81 1.82
C TRP A 597 -14.67 8.83 2.47
N VAL A 598 -14.78 10.02 1.88
CA VAL A 598 -15.75 11.03 2.31
C VAL A 598 -17.17 10.60 1.93
N GLN A 599 -17.98 10.30 2.95
CA GLN A 599 -19.40 9.99 2.83
C GLN A 599 -20.24 11.20 3.25
N PRO A 600 -21.44 11.39 2.67
CA PRO A 600 -22.38 12.37 3.19
C PRO A 600 -22.76 11.98 4.64
N PRO A 601 -22.97 12.95 5.54
CA PRO A 601 -23.33 12.65 6.91
C PRO A 601 -24.65 11.88 6.95
N SER A 602 -24.68 10.84 7.78
CA SER A 602 -25.89 10.05 7.98
C SER A 602 -27.02 10.96 8.51
N PRO A 603 -28.27 10.84 8.03
CA PRO A 603 -29.39 11.66 8.50
C PRO A 603 -29.64 11.54 10.02
N MET A 604 -29.22 10.44 10.64
CA MET A 604 -29.23 10.30 12.12
C MET A 604 -28.18 11.19 12.80
N ALA A 605 -26.98 11.36 12.23
CA ALA A 605 -25.93 12.19 12.81
C ALA A 605 -26.30 13.68 12.78
N SER A 606 -27.05 14.13 11.77
CA SER A 606 -27.58 15.50 11.71
C SER A 606 -28.65 15.80 12.77
N GLN A 607 -29.40 14.80 13.24
CA GLN A 607 -30.37 14.99 14.33
C GLN A 607 -29.67 15.15 15.69
N PHE A 608 -28.57 14.42 15.93
CA PHE A 608 -27.76 14.59 17.14
C PHE A 608 -26.93 15.87 17.13
N ALA A 609 -26.44 16.32 15.97
CA ALA A 609 -25.72 17.60 15.85
C ALA A 609 -26.65 18.82 16.03
N ALA A 610 -27.89 18.75 15.53
CA ALA A 610 -28.90 19.79 15.77
C ALA A 610 -29.36 19.84 17.24
N ALA A 611 -29.43 18.68 17.92
CA ALA A 611 -29.71 18.62 19.35
C ALA A 611 -28.53 19.11 20.22
N ALA A 612 -27.29 18.93 19.77
CA ALA A 612 -26.09 19.37 20.47
C ALA A 612 -25.80 20.88 20.36
N ALA A 613 -26.41 21.59 19.40
CA ALA A 613 -26.29 23.04 19.29
C ALA A 613 -27.24 23.82 20.22
N GLY A 614 -28.14 23.13 20.95
CA GLY A 614 -29.19 23.75 21.77
C GLY A 614 -29.18 23.43 23.27
N GLY A 615 -28.20 22.70 23.81
CA GLY A 615 -28.21 22.28 25.21
C GLY A 615 -26.83 22.32 25.84
N GLY A 616 -26.67 23.19 26.85
CA GLY A 616 -25.40 23.44 27.53
C GLY A 616 -24.83 22.25 28.30
N GLY A 617 -23.52 22.37 28.60
CA GLY A 617 -22.82 21.71 29.71
C GLY A 617 -22.90 20.19 29.76
N ARG A 618 -21.98 19.50 29.08
CA ARG A 618 -21.82 18.04 29.24
C ARG A 618 -21.15 17.74 30.59
N VAL A 619 -21.96 17.45 31.60
CA VAL A 619 -21.49 16.91 32.90
C VAL A 619 -21.07 15.45 32.69
N VAL A 620 -19.79 15.16 32.92
CA VAL A 620 -19.26 13.79 32.89
C VAL A 620 -19.45 13.18 34.27
N ASN A 621 -20.27 12.13 34.37
CA ASN A 621 -20.48 11.38 35.61
C ASN A 621 -19.32 10.39 35.82
N LEU A 622 -18.44 10.68 36.78
CA LEU A 622 -17.25 9.90 37.15
C LEU A 622 -17.51 8.93 38.32
N SER A 623 -18.66 8.27 38.38
CA SER A 623 -19.03 7.33 39.45
C SER A 623 -18.34 5.94 39.33
N GLY A 624 -17.03 5.93 39.04
CA GLY A 624 -16.24 4.69 38.96
C GLY A 624 -14.72 4.84 38.87
N ALA A 625 -14.16 6.05 38.91
CA ALA A 625 -12.72 6.23 38.88
C ALA A 625 -12.14 5.99 40.29
N ARG A 626 -11.34 4.93 40.46
CA ARG A 626 -10.52 4.74 41.67
C ARG A 626 -9.23 5.58 41.56
N PRO A 627 -8.82 6.28 42.63
CA PRO A 627 -7.56 7.00 42.64
C PRO A 627 -6.36 6.03 42.64
N VAL A 628 -5.34 6.36 41.84
CA VAL A 628 -4.06 5.66 41.78
C VAL A 628 -3.15 6.26 42.85
N GLY A 629 -2.66 5.44 43.78
CA GLY A 629 -1.63 5.81 44.76
C GLY A 629 -2.04 5.61 46.21
N VAL A 630 -2.12 4.34 46.65
CA VAL A 630 -1.81 3.95 48.04
C VAL A 630 -1.09 2.59 47.97
N GLN A 631 0.23 2.63 48.03
CA GLN A 631 1.04 1.72 48.84
C GLN A 631 1.66 2.56 49.94
#